data_AF-A0A934E3X7-F1
#
_entry.id   AF-A0A934E3X7-F1
#
_cell.length_a   1.000
_cell.length_b   1.000
_cell.length_c   1.000
_cell.angle_alpha   90.00
_cell.angle_beta   90.00
_cell.angle_gamma   90.00
#
_symmetry.space_group_name_H-M   'P 1'
#
loop_
_entity.id
_entity.type
_entity.pdbx_description
1 polymer ?
#
loop_
_entity_poly.entity_id
_entity_poly.type
_entity_poly.pdbx_seq_one_letter_code
_entity_poly.pdbx_strand_id
1 'polypeptide(L)'
;MKLKPYAFQIILLIAFIAVTGLGYCASEAVEKQIPLPIGEMTDLLEKWWADAGYQIQRSEPEAGLVRFHAIKGRESWQVDLAPHSALATRVIVSFSGVNPEIRQQQFWDHISHYILNPSTEAPRGSGRNIPTAVLSRMESVVCINARSGENNDQFSGFIIDTNGLVLCTAHALENSRDLTVTLYDGQEVRAKLLYKDPHKDLSLLQIALKTKDAIHLSEGRNLLGMGETIFTVGCPVNLRGTVYTGTINSPPRKMNDQPLWQARMEIYPGSSGSPVFDVNGKIVAMVKGRYRGTTTTAFLIPLETILIFFKEKNTL
;
A
#
# COMPACT_ATOMS: atom_id res chain seq x y z
N MET A 1 24.90 14.30 51.77
CA MET A 1 23.62 13.61 52.05
C MET A 1 22.50 14.39 51.38
N LYS A 2 22.18 14.04 50.13
CA LYS A 2 20.88 13.54 49.61
C LYS A 2 19.67 14.51 49.70
N LEU A 3 19.40 15.14 48.55
CA LEU A 3 18.12 15.36 47.82
C LEU A 3 16.78 15.50 48.56
N LYS A 4 16.07 16.61 48.27
CA LYS A 4 14.88 16.66 47.37
C LYS A 4 14.31 18.09 47.28
N PRO A 5 14.01 18.64 46.08
CA PRO A 5 12.94 19.60 45.93
C PRO A 5 11.70 18.93 45.29
N TYR A 6 10.54 19.30 45.82
CA TYR A 6 9.22 18.87 45.38
C TYR A 6 8.93 19.39 43.97
N ALA A 7 8.50 18.50 43.07
CA ALA A 7 8.00 18.86 41.76
C ALA A 7 6.57 19.41 41.88
N PHE A 8 6.35 20.60 41.34
CA PHE A 8 5.04 21.19 41.08
C PHE A 8 4.27 20.32 40.08
N GLN A 9 3.18 19.69 40.49
CA GLN A 9 2.14 19.20 39.56
C GLN A 9 1.08 20.29 39.41
N ILE A 10 1.06 20.95 38.25
CA ILE A 10 -0.04 21.79 37.83
C ILE A 10 -1.08 20.86 37.21
N ILE A 11 -2.13 20.53 37.99
CA ILE A 11 -3.35 19.93 37.45
C ILE A 11 -4.18 21.10 36.91
N LEU A 12 -4.20 21.25 35.58
CA LEU A 12 -5.06 22.22 34.91
C LEU A 12 -6.48 21.64 34.85
N LEU A 13 -7.31 21.99 35.83
CA LEU A 13 -8.72 21.64 35.88
C LEU A 13 -9.50 22.71 35.09
N ILE A 14 -9.80 22.44 33.81
CA ILE A 14 -10.64 23.33 33.00
C ILE A 14 -12.11 23.06 33.36
N ALA A 15 -12.74 24.03 34.00
CA ALA A 15 -14.16 24.01 34.34
C ALA A 15 -15.01 24.18 33.06
N PHE A 16 -15.87 23.20 32.78
CA PHE A 16 -16.89 23.31 31.73
C PHE A 16 -18.09 24.07 32.26
N ILE A 17 -18.36 25.26 31.69
CA ILE A 17 -19.63 25.95 31.85
C ILE A 17 -20.65 25.21 30.96
N ALA A 18 -21.58 24.49 31.58
CA ALA A 18 -22.70 23.87 30.89
C ALA A 18 -23.68 24.97 30.44
N VAL A 19 -23.57 25.40 29.18
CA VAL A 19 -24.61 26.19 28.52
C VAL A 19 -25.61 25.19 27.93
N THR A 20 -26.78 25.09 28.55
CA THR A 20 -27.93 24.31 28.05
C THR A 20 -28.55 25.03 26.85
N GLY A 21 -27.89 24.92 25.70
CA GLY A 21 -28.45 25.20 24.39
C GLY A 21 -28.53 23.89 23.60
N LEU A 22 -29.70 23.59 23.01
CA LEU A 22 -30.00 22.45 22.12
C LEU A 22 -28.76 21.65 21.69
N GLY A 23 -28.59 20.45 22.27
CA GLY A 23 -27.37 19.65 22.33
C GLY A 23 -26.67 19.37 21.00
N TYR A 24 -25.88 20.32 20.55
CA TYR A 24 -24.90 20.18 19.48
C TYR A 24 -23.50 20.24 20.10
N CYS A 25 -22.79 19.12 20.05
CA CYS A 25 -21.42 19.01 20.53
C CYS A 25 -20.58 18.30 19.47
N ALA A 26 -19.29 18.62 19.42
CA ALA A 26 -18.31 17.81 18.72
C ALA A 26 -17.86 16.69 19.65
N SER A 27 -17.75 15.46 19.16
CA SER A 27 -17.09 14.38 19.89
C SER A 27 -15.57 14.51 19.81
N GLU A 28 -14.89 13.92 20.80
CA GLU A 28 -13.47 13.64 20.69
C GLU A 28 -13.19 12.70 19.51
N ALA A 29 -12.00 12.83 18.93
CA ALA A 29 -11.56 11.95 17.87
C ALA A 29 -11.26 10.56 18.44
N VAL A 30 -11.85 9.51 17.83
CA VAL A 30 -11.64 8.12 18.25
C VAL A 30 -10.81 7.40 17.19
N GLU A 31 -9.73 6.76 17.62
CA GLU A 31 -8.85 5.95 16.77
C GLU A 31 -9.14 4.45 16.95
N LYS A 32 -9.29 3.71 15.85
CA LYS A 32 -9.30 2.23 15.84
C LYS A 32 -8.52 1.66 14.67
N GLN A 33 -7.96 0.47 14.86
CA GLN A 33 -7.40 -0.34 13.78
C GLN A 33 -8.49 -1.27 13.25
N ILE A 34 -8.70 -1.24 11.95
CA ILE A 34 -9.75 -1.98 11.25
C ILE A 34 -9.07 -2.95 10.26
N PRO A 35 -9.43 -4.25 10.24
CA PRO A 35 -8.86 -5.25 9.35
C PRO A 35 -9.46 -5.16 7.93
N LEU A 36 -9.47 -3.95 7.35
CA LEU A 36 -9.79 -3.70 5.95
C LEU A 36 -8.66 -2.90 5.28
N PRO A 37 -8.28 -3.24 4.03
CA PRO A 37 -7.43 -2.38 3.20
C PRO A 37 -7.98 -0.96 3.09
N ILE A 38 -7.11 0.04 2.98
CA ILE A 38 -7.54 1.44 2.92
C ILE A 38 -8.45 1.74 1.72
N GLY A 39 -8.23 1.07 0.58
CA GLY A 39 -9.10 1.18 -0.59
C GLY A 39 -10.50 0.64 -0.32
N GLU A 40 -10.62 -0.56 0.26
CA GLU A 40 -11.92 -1.14 0.62
C GLU A 40 -12.63 -0.30 1.69
N MET A 41 -11.87 0.26 2.64
CA MET A 41 -12.41 1.17 3.64
C MET A 41 -12.91 2.48 3.04
N THR A 42 -12.18 3.03 2.08
CA THR A 42 -12.57 4.23 1.33
C THR A 42 -13.89 4.00 0.61
N ASP A 43 -14.01 2.90 -0.14
CA ASP A 43 -15.21 2.56 -0.90
C ASP A 43 -16.43 2.32 0.01
N LEU A 44 -16.20 1.63 1.15
CA LEU A 44 -17.23 1.38 2.17
C LEU A 44 -17.80 2.71 2.69
N LEU A 45 -16.94 3.63 3.10
CA LEU A 45 -17.36 4.90 3.69
C LEU A 45 -17.99 5.84 2.65
N GLU A 46 -17.41 5.94 1.45
CA GLU A 46 -18.00 6.72 0.35
C GLU A 46 -19.41 6.23 0.02
N LYS A 47 -19.60 4.92 -0.08
CA LYS A 47 -20.90 4.31 -0.32
C LYS A 47 -21.88 4.61 0.81
N TRP A 48 -21.50 4.38 2.06
CA TRP A 48 -22.36 4.59 3.22
C TRP A 48 -22.88 6.03 3.32
N TRP A 49 -21.99 7.00 3.15
CA TRP A 49 -22.36 8.41 3.17
C TRP A 49 -23.17 8.83 1.94
N ALA A 50 -22.87 8.29 0.76
CA ALA A 50 -23.63 8.57 -0.46
C ALA A 50 -25.08 8.04 -0.34
N ASP A 51 -25.25 6.81 0.13
CA ASP A 51 -26.55 6.18 0.39
C ASP A 51 -27.34 6.96 1.45
N ALA A 52 -26.64 7.55 2.43
CA ALA A 52 -27.23 8.42 3.44
C ALA A 52 -27.43 9.89 2.99
N GLY A 53 -27.03 10.27 1.77
CA GLY A 53 -27.23 11.60 1.19
C GLY A 53 -26.33 12.70 1.77
N TYR A 54 -25.10 12.37 2.17
CA TYR A 54 -24.09 13.36 2.54
C TYR A 54 -23.41 13.96 1.31
N GLN A 55 -22.99 15.21 1.42
CA GLN A 55 -22.00 15.80 0.51
C GLN A 55 -20.61 15.38 0.98
N ILE A 56 -19.90 14.61 0.15
CA ILE A 56 -18.60 14.02 0.48
C ILE A 56 -17.50 14.82 -0.22
N GLN A 57 -16.52 15.29 0.54
CA GLN A 57 -15.26 15.81 0.05
C GLN A 57 -14.13 14.90 0.50
N ARG A 58 -13.28 14.51 -0.44
CA ARG A 58 -12.10 13.69 -0.19
C ARG A 58 -10.85 14.50 -0.50
N SER A 59 -9.86 14.39 0.37
CA SER A 59 -8.52 14.94 0.14
C SER A 59 -7.44 13.94 0.56
N GLU A 60 -6.23 14.16 0.06
CA GLU A 60 -5.04 13.39 0.40
C GLU A 60 -4.02 14.38 0.98
N PRO A 61 -4.08 14.64 2.30
CA PRO A 61 -3.26 15.69 2.94
C PRO A 61 -1.77 15.34 2.91
N GLU A 62 -1.47 14.05 2.98
CA GLU A 62 -0.14 13.47 2.78
C GLU A 62 -0.30 12.19 1.96
N ALA A 63 0.78 11.82 1.29
CA ALA A 63 0.78 10.72 0.36
C ALA A 63 0.43 9.40 1.09
N GLY A 64 -0.64 8.73 0.66
CA GLY A 64 -1.15 7.49 1.28
C GLY A 64 -2.14 7.69 2.43
N LEU A 65 -2.40 8.92 2.88
CA LEU A 65 -3.46 9.24 3.83
C LEU A 65 -4.73 9.68 3.09
N VAL A 66 -5.90 9.22 3.54
CA VAL A 66 -7.18 9.68 2.97
C VAL A 66 -7.96 10.41 4.05
N ARG A 67 -8.33 11.66 3.77
CA ARG A 67 -9.21 12.46 4.62
C ARG A 67 -10.57 12.63 3.95
N PHE A 68 -11.61 12.33 4.71
CA PHE A 68 -12.99 12.61 4.35
C PHE A 68 -13.55 13.74 5.18
N HIS A 69 -14.29 14.61 4.52
CA HIS A 69 -15.25 15.52 5.11
C HIS A 69 -16.64 15.21 4.51
N ALA A 70 -17.56 14.71 5.33
CA ALA A 70 -18.92 14.41 4.88
C ALA A 70 -19.94 15.26 5.65
N ILE A 71 -20.70 16.09 4.94
CA ILE A 71 -21.62 17.06 5.54
C ILE A 71 -23.06 16.79 5.08
N LYS A 72 -24.01 16.82 6.03
CA LYS A 72 -25.45 16.77 5.76
C LYS A 72 -26.19 17.68 6.73
N GLY A 73 -26.65 18.83 6.23
CA GLY A 73 -27.29 19.84 7.07
C GLY A 73 -26.33 20.38 8.13
N ARG A 74 -26.57 20.05 9.40
CA ARG A 74 -25.71 20.43 10.54
C ARG A 74 -24.84 19.29 11.08
N GLU A 75 -24.86 18.14 10.40
CA GLU A 75 -23.98 17.02 10.73
C GLU A 75 -22.69 17.13 9.90
N SER A 76 -21.55 16.93 10.55
CA SER A 76 -20.25 16.93 9.90
C SER A 76 -19.40 15.77 10.42
N TRP A 77 -18.90 14.96 9.50
CA TRP A 77 -17.88 13.94 9.74
C TRP A 77 -16.53 14.46 9.28
N GLN A 78 -15.50 14.20 10.08
CA GLN A 78 -14.11 14.21 9.62
C GLN A 78 -13.51 12.85 9.93
N VAL A 79 -13.04 12.15 8.89
CA VAL A 79 -12.44 10.82 9.02
C VAL A 79 -11.09 10.80 8.33
N ASP A 80 -10.06 10.44 9.09
CA ASP A 80 -8.72 10.22 8.58
C ASP A 80 -8.44 8.72 8.54
N LEU A 81 -8.12 8.23 7.35
CA LEU A 81 -7.67 6.88 7.09
C LEU A 81 -6.16 6.90 6.88
N ALA A 82 -5.45 6.18 7.74
CA ALA A 82 -4.02 5.96 7.63
C ALA A 82 -3.76 4.47 7.46
N PRO A 83 -2.95 4.05 6.48
CA PRO A 83 -2.63 2.64 6.32
C PRO A 83 -1.89 2.10 7.55
N HIS A 84 -2.31 0.94 8.00
CA HIS A 84 -1.59 0.19 9.04
C HIS A 84 -0.83 -0.99 8.41
N SER A 85 -1.48 -1.69 7.47
CA SER A 85 -0.89 -2.72 6.59
C SER A 85 -1.73 -2.82 5.31
N ALA A 86 -1.41 -3.74 4.40
CA ALA A 86 -2.20 -3.96 3.20
C ALA A 86 -3.66 -4.38 3.46
N LEU A 87 -3.91 -5.03 4.60
CA LEU A 87 -5.21 -5.55 5.00
C LEU A 87 -5.79 -4.81 6.20
N ALA A 88 -5.13 -3.74 6.66
CA ALA A 88 -5.58 -3.01 7.84
C ALA A 88 -5.39 -1.50 7.71
N THR A 89 -6.39 -0.78 8.17
CA THR A 89 -6.46 0.68 8.16
C THR A 89 -6.62 1.18 9.58
N ARG A 90 -5.82 2.18 9.96
CA ARG A 90 -6.04 3.00 11.14
C ARG A 90 -7.05 4.09 10.77
N VAL A 91 -8.11 4.19 11.55
CA VAL A 91 -9.24 5.08 11.31
C VAL A 91 -9.35 6.02 12.48
N ILE A 92 -9.25 7.31 12.23
CA ILE A 92 -9.49 8.37 13.21
C ILE A 92 -10.76 9.10 12.78
N VAL A 93 -11.80 9.08 13.61
CA VAL A 93 -13.10 9.69 13.29
C VAL A 93 -13.48 10.73 14.34
N SER A 94 -13.91 11.89 13.86
CA SER A 94 -14.61 12.90 14.66
C SER A 94 -15.94 13.25 14.00
N PHE A 95 -16.92 13.59 14.83
CA PHE A 95 -18.25 13.97 14.38
C PHE A 95 -18.75 15.18 15.15
N SER A 96 -19.42 16.09 14.47
CA SER A 96 -20.17 17.18 15.10
C SER A 96 -21.63 17.16 14.64
N GLY A 97 -22.54 17.28 15.62
CA GLY A 97 -23.96 17.16 15.38
C GLY A 97 -24.73 16.87 16.67
N VAL A 98 -25.94 16.33 16.50
CA VAL A 98 -26.77 15.88 17.62
C VAL A 98 -26.32 14.48 18.06
N ASN A 99 -26.17 14.27 19.36
CA ASN A 99 -25.78 12.99 19.97
C ASN A 99 -24.50 12.37 19.35
N PRO A 100 -23.36 13.07 19.41
CA PRO A 100 -22.19 12.71 18.64
C PRO A 100 -21.60 11.34 19.02
N GLU A 101 -21.70 10.93 20.28
CA GLU A 101 -21.27 9.60 20.74
C GLU A 101 -22.08 8.46 20.10
N ILE A 102 -23.42 8.62 20.01
CA ILE A 102 -24.29 7.63 19.39
C ILE A 102 -24.00 7.52 17.89
N ARG A 103 -23.73 8.65 17.22
CA ARG A 103 -23.40 8.67 15.80
C ARG A 103 -22.06 7.98 15.54
N GLN A 104 -21.02 8.27 16.33
CA GLN A 104 -19.75 7.55 16.24
C GLN A 104 -19.91 6.04 16.51
N GLN A 105 -20.78 5.63 17.43
CA GLN A 105 -21.07 4.21 17.63
C GLN A 105 -21.69 3.58 16.37
N GLN A 106 -22.67 4.23 15.74
CA GLN A 106 -23.28 3.77 14.49
C GLN A 106 -22.25 3.64 13.34
N PHE A 107 -21.27 4.55 13.28
CA PHE A 107 -20.15 4.46 12.34
C PHE A 107 -19.36 3.16 12.53
N TRP A 108 -19.00 2.85 13.78
CA TRP A 108 -18.27 1.62 14.08
C TRP A 108 -19.10 0.36 13.89
N ASP A 109 -20.39 0.41 14.21
CA ASP A 109 -21.31 -0.71 14.01
C ASP A 109 -21.48 -1.02 12.52
N HIS A 110 -21.53 0.00 11.67
CA HIS A 110 -21.58 -0.17 10.21
C HIS A 110 -20.33 -0.88 9.68
N ILE A 111 -19.14 -0.42 10.07
CA ILE A 111 -17.87 -1.07 9.70
C ILE A 111 -17.82 -2.52 10.21
N SER A 112 -18.23 -2.74 11.46
CA SER A 112 -18.23 -4.08 12.07
C SER A 112 -19.20 -5.03 11.35
N HIS A 113 -20.37 -4.52 10.97
CA HIS A 113 -21.35 -5.27 10.20
C HIS A 113 -20.80 -5.70 8.83
N TYR A 114 -20.15 -4.78 8.11
CA TYR A 114 -19.52 -5.07 6.82
C TYR A 114 -18.44 -6.16 6.92
N ILE A 115 -17.60 -6.10 7.97
CA ILE A 115 -16.54 -7.09 8.21
C ILE A 115 -17.12 -8.48 8.48
N LEU A 116 -18.22 -8.55 9.25
CA LEU A 116 -18.88 -9.82 9.58
C LEU A 116 -19.72 -10.37 8.42
N ASN A 117 -20.23 -9.50 7.53
CA ASN A 117 -21.13 -9.86 6.42
C ASN A 117 -20.60 -9.36 5.07
N PRO A 118 -19.40 -9.79 4.66
CA PRO A 118 -18.76 -9.24 3.47
C PRO A 118 -19.63 -9.41 2.21
N SER A 119 -20.08 -10.63 1.91
CA SER A 119 -20.68 -11.01 0.62
C SER A 119 -21.95 -10.26 0.22
N THR A 120 -22.66 -9.62 1.16
CA THR A 120 -23.96 -8.97 0.91
C THR A 120 -23.87 -7.47 0.65
N GLU A 121 -22.78 -6.80 1.05
CA GLU A 121 -22.71 -5.32 1.07
C GLU A 121 -21.60 -4.70 0.20
N ALA A 122 -20.76 -5.50 -0.46
CA ALA A 122 -19.62 -4.98 -1.20
C ALA A 122 -20.00 -4.15 -2.46
N PRO A 123 -19.38 -2.98 -2.65
CA PRO A 123 -19.41 -2.25 -3.92
C PRO A 123 -18.91 -3.12 -5.08
N ARG A 124 -19.62 -3.11 -6.22
CA ARG A 124 -19.17 -3.80 -7.44
C ARG A 124 -17.92 -3.09 -7.98
N GLY A 125 -16.75 -3.66 -7.72
CA GLY A 125 -15.47 -3.17 -8.28
C GLY A 125 -14.28 -3.20 -7.32
N SER A 126 -14.49 -3.41 -6.02
CA SER A 126 -13.39 -3.43 -5.04
C SER A 126 -12.92 -4.86 -4.74
N GLY A 127 -11.64 -5.13 -5.01
CA GLY A 127 -10.71 -5.96 -4.23
C GLY A 127 -11.03 -7.41 -3.85
N ARG A 128 -12.22 -7.96 -4.08
CA ARG A 128 -12.58 -9.30 -3.59
C ARG A 128 -12.32 -10.39 -4.60
N ASN A 129 -11.06 -10.81 -4.60
CA ASN A 129 -10.66 -12.20 -4.38
C ASN A 129 -9.14 -12.25 -4.54
N ILE A 130 -8.39 -11.54 -3.67
CA ILE A 130 -6.94 -11.74 -3.63
C ILE A 130 -6.71 -13.17 -3.14
N PRO A 131 -6.13 -14.06 -3.96
CA PRO A 131 -5.96 -15.45 -3.58
C PRO A 131 -5.03 -15.56 -2.38
N THR A 132 -5.28 -16.50 -1.48
CA THR A 132 -4.41 -16.77 -0.32
C THR A 132 -2.95 -17.01 -0.76
N ALA A 133 -2.76 -17.61 -1.93
CA ALA A 133 -1.44 -17.84 -2.51
C ALA A 133 -0.70 -16.54 -2.88
N VAL A 134 -1.41 -15.45 -3.20
CA VAL A 134 -0.83 -14.12 -3.41
C VAL A 134 -0.54 -13.47 -2.06
N LEU A 135 -1.47 -13.55 -1.10
CA LEU A 135 -1.28 -13.01 0.24
C LEU A 135 -0.04 -13.62 0.93
N SER A 136 0.21 -14.92 0.74
CA SER A 136 1.39 -15.59 1.29
C SER A 136 2.73 -15.11 0.69
N ARG A 137 2.73 -14.25 -0.33
CA ARG A 137 3.94 -13.65 -0.91
C ARG A 137 4.28 -12.27 -0.35
N MET A 138 3.41 -11.70 0.48
CA MET A 138 3.58 -10.33 0.98
C MET A 138 4.87 -10.15 1.80
N GLU A 139 5.26 -11.15 2.60
CA GLU A 139 6.49 -11.11 3.41
C GLU A 139 7.77 -11.10 2.56
N SER A 140 7.69 -11.54 1.30
CA SER A 140 8.81 -11.46 0.35
C SER A 140 8.96 -10.10 -0.31
N VAL A 141 7.99 -9.20 -0.18
CA VAL A 141 8.02 -7.86 -0.80
C VAL A 141 8.62 -6.85 0.16
N VAL A 142 9.46 -5.99 -0.37
CA VAL A 142 10.21 -5.01 0.41
C VAL A 142 10.08 -3.61 -0.18
N CYS A 143 10.16 -2.59 0.67
CA CYS A 143 10.28 -1.21 0.23
C CYS A 143 11.76 -0.83 0.18
N ILE A 144 12.19 -0.17 -0.89
CA ILE A 144 13.56 0.27 -1.09
C ILE A 144 13.57 1.79 -1.04
N ASN A 145 14.34 2.34 -0.12
CA ASN A 145 14.61 3.76 -0.02
C ASN A 145 16.02 4.04 -0.54
N ALA A 146 16.10 4.89 -1.56
CA ALA A 146 17.32 5.30 -2.21
C ALA A 146 17.57 6.79 -1.95
N ARG A 147 18.63 7.09 -1.19
CA ARG A 147 18.98 8.46 -0.85
C ARG A 147 20.09 9.01 -1.76
N SER A 148 19.87 10.20 -2.29
CA SER A 148 20.85 10.98 -3.06
C SER A 148 20.85 12.44 -2.59
N GLY A 149 21.71 12.77 -1.63
CA GLY A 149 21.73 14.10 -1.01
C GLY A 149 20.48 14.34 -0.16
N GLU A 150 19.70 15.37 -0.50
CA GLU A 150 18.40 15.67 0.12
C GLU A 150 17.23 14.88 -0.51
N ASN A 151 17.42 14.30 -1.70
CA ASN A 151 16.39 13.52 -2.36
C ASN A 151 16.33 12.11 -1.75
N ASN A 152 15.10 11.64 -1.50
CA ASN A 152 14.80 10.28 -1.09
C ASN A 152 13.76 9.70 -2.04
N ASP A 153 14.17 8.74 -2.87
CA ASP A 153 13.30 8.02 -3.77
C ASP A 153 12.91 6.69 -3.13
N GLN A 154 11.61 6.40 -3.13
CA GLN A 154 11.09 5.11 -2.67
C GLN A 154 10.50 4.33 -3.84
N PHE A 155 10.78 3.03 -3.83
CA PHE A 155 10.24 2.06 -4.77
C PHE A 155 10.14 0.68 -4.10
N SER A 156 9.72 -0.32 -4.86
CA SER A 156 9.49 -1.67 -4.38
C SER A 156 10.56 -2.63 -4.87
N GLY A 157 10.70 -3.74 -4.19
CA GLY A 157 11.46 -4.90 -4.64
C GLY A 157 10.94 -6.17 -3.97
N PHE A 158 11.60 -7.28 -4.22
CA PHE A 158 11.26 -8.53 -3.57
C PHE A 158 12.46 -9.46 -3.40
N ILE A 159 12.41 -10.24 -2.32
CA ILE A 159 13.44 -11.20 -1.95
C ILE A 159 13.28 -12.45 -2.83
N ILE A 160 14.37 -12.90 -3.43
CA ILE A 160 14.38 -14.02 -4.40
C ILE A 160 15.21 -15.22 -3.96
N ASP A 161 15.91 -15.11 -2.83
CA ASP A 161 16.58 -16.24 -2.19
C ASP A 161 16.58 -16.14 -0.66
N THR A 162 16.96 -17.24 0.00
CA THR A 162 17.00 -17.31 1.46
C THR A 162 18.17 -16.56 2.10
N ASN A 163 19.07 -15.99 1.29
CA ASN A 163 20.26 -15.28 1.73
C ASN A 163 20.10 -13.76 1.60
N GLY A 164 18.91 -13.26 1.29
CA GLY A 164 18.62 -11.82 1.24
C GLY A 164 19.00 -11.16 -0.08
N LEU A 165 18.98 -11.91 -1.18
CA LEU A 165 19.07 -11.32 -2.52
C LEU A 165 17.72 -10.70 -2.89
N VAL A 166 17.74 -9.42 -3.28
CA VAL A 166 16.55 -8.63 -3.63
C VAL A 166 16.61 -8.22 -5.10
N LEU A 167 15.52 -8.43 -5.82
CA LEU A 167 15.33 -7.95 -7.20
C LEU A 167 14.47 -6.68 -7.21
N CYS A 168 14.87 -5.70 -8.02
CA CYS A 168 14.16 -4.43 -8.21
C CYS A 168 14.46 -3.81 -9.59
N THR A 169 13.88 -2.64 -9.87
CA THR A 169 14.15 -1.87 -11.10
C THR A 169 15.48 -1.11 -11.05
N ALA A 170 16.17 -1.02 -12.18
CA ALA A 170 17.47 -0.34 -12.27
C ALA A 170 17.36 1.19 -12.36
N HIS A 171 16.35 1.71 -13.06
CA HIS A 171 16.18 3.17 -13.25
C HIS A 171 15.98 3.91 -11.91
N ALA A 172 15.40 3.22 -10.92
CA ALA A 172 15.17 3.77 -9.59
C ALA A 172 16.47 3.95 -8.77
N LEU A 173 17.61 3.48 -9.29
CA LEU A 173 18.91 3.47 -8.61
C LEU A 173 19.96 4.38 -9.27
N GLU A 174 19.61 5.16 -10.31
CA GLU A 174 20.60 5.86 -11.15
C GLU A 174 21.56 6.79 -10.39
N ASN A 175 21.15 7.36 -9.25
CA ASN A 175 21.95 8.33 -8.48
C ASN A 175 22.08 7.99 -6.98
N SER A 176 21.65 6.81 -6.55
CA SER A 176 21.55 6.47 -5.12
C SER A 176 22.92 6.21 -4.48
N ARG A 177 23.20 6.82 -3.33
CA ARG A 177 24.43 6.59 -2.55
C ARG A 177 24.22 5.65 -1.37
N ASP A 178 23.08 5.79 -0.69
CA ASP A 178 22.68 4.95 0.42
C ASP A 178 21.36 4.24 0.08
N LEU A 179 21.36 2.92 0.24
CA LEU A 179 20.21 2.06 -0.01
C LEU A 179 19.79 1.41 1.31
N THR A 180 18.52 1.56 1.66
CA THR A 180 17.90 0.89 2.79
C THR A 180 16.69 0.13 2.30
N VAL A 181 16.51 -1.07 2.84
CA VAL A 181 15.38 -1.95 2.56
C VAL A 181 14.55 -2.05 3.83
N THR A 182 13.27 -1.73 3.73
CA THR A 182 12.29 -1.95 4.80
C THR A 182 11.51 -3.22 4.49
N LEU A 183 11.60 -4.20 5.38
CA LEU A 183 10.90 -5.48 5.29
C LEU A 183 9.42 -5.31 5.63
N TYR A 184 8.64 -6.38 5.39
CA TYR A 184 7.20 -6.40 5.67
C TYR A 184 6.88 -6.05 7.14
N ASP A 185 7.62 -6.62 8.08
CA ASP A 185 7.49 -6.37 9.53
C ASP A 185 7.92 -4.94 9.95
N GLY A 186 8.57 -4.19 9.06
CA GLY A 186 9.06 -2.84 9.29
C GLY A 186 10.52 -2.76 9.71
N GLN A 187 11.22 -3.89 9.81
CA GLN A 187 12.66 -3.90 10.02
C GLN A 187 13.36 -3.21 8.84
N GLU A 188 14.25 -2.28 9.14
CA GLU A 188 15.10 -1.62 8.15
C GLU A 188 16.50 -2.24 8.13
N VAL A 189 16.98 -2.53 6.93
CA VAL A 189 18.28 -3.17 6.69
C VAL A 189 19.02 -2.42 5.59
N ARG A 190 20.31 -2.14 5.79
CA ARG A 190 21.14 -1.56 4.74
C ARG A 190 21.28 -2.55 3.58
N ALA A 191 21.16 -2.03 2.35
CA ALA A 191 21.31 -2.81 1.13
C ALA A 191 22.59 -2.40 0.38
N LYS A 192 23.18 -3.38 -0.33
CA LYS A 192 24.31 -3.16 -1.23
C LYS A 192 23.90 -3.50 -2.66
N LEU A 193 24.12 -2.58 -3.59
CA LEU A 193 23.99 -2.87 -5.02
C LEU A 193 25.03 -3.91 -5.44
N LEU A 194 24.58 -5.05 -5.97
CA LEU A 194 25.44 -6.11 -6.50
C LEU A 194 25.61 -6.00 -8.01
N TYR A 195 24.52 -5.75 -8.73
CA TYR A 195 24.51 -5.74 -10.19
C TYR A 195 23.34 -4.91 -10.71
N LYS A 196 23.52 -4.19 -11.82
CA LYS A 196 22.44 -3.51 -12.52
C LYS A 196 22.58 -3.70 -14.04
N ASP A 197 21.46 -3.91 -14.71
CA ASP A 197 21.33 -3.91 -16.16
C ASP A 197 20.31 -2.82 -16.54
N PRO A 198 20.76 -1.64 -16.98
CA PRO A 198 19.86 -0.56 -17.42
C PRO A 198 19.04 -0.91 -18.67
N HIS A 199 19.52 -1.81 -19.54
CA HIS A 199 18.81 -2.20 -20.76
C HIS A 199 17.58 -3.06 -20.44
N LYS A 200 17.70 -3.95 -19.44
CA LYS A 200 16.57 -4.74 -18.93
C LYS A 200 15.83 -4.05 -17.79
N ASP A 201 16.35 -2.93 -17.30
CA ASP A 201 15.83 -2.21 -16.15
C ASP A 201 15.69 -3.10 -14.90
N LEU A 202 16.71 -3.94 -14.67
CA LEU A 202 16.77 -4.89 -13.56
C LEU A 202 18.01 -4.65 -12.71
N SER A 203 17.86 -4.79 -11.41
CA SER A 203 18.94 -4.60 -10.44
C SER A 203 18.85 -5.58 -9.29
N LEU A 204 20.01 -6.00 -8.77
CA LEU A 204 20.14 -6.87 -7.63
C LEU A 204 20.76 -6.14 -6.45
N LEU A 205 20.08 -6.22 -5.33
CA LEU A 205 20.58 -5.75 -4.04
C LEU A 205 20.84 -6.94 -3.12
N GLN A 206 21.82 -6.80 -2.24
CA GLN A 206 22.08 -7.72 -1.14
C GLN A 206 21.71 -7.04 0.17
N ILE A 207 20.91 -7.72 0.99
CA ILE A 207 20.70 -7.36 2.40
C ILE A 207 21.30 -8.44 3.31
N ALA A 208 21.70 -8.05 4.51
CA ALA A 208 22.25 -8.96 5.52
C ALA A 208 21.12 -9.62 6.33
N LEU A 209 20.29 -10.43 5.65
CA LEU A 209 19.14 -11.11 6.23
C LEU A 209 19.05 -12.53 5.70
N LYS A 210 18.77 -13.49 6.58
CA LYS A 210 18.28 -14.81 6.19
C LYS A 210 16.77 -14.87 6.39
N THR A 211 16.06 -15.31 5.37
CA THR A 211 14.60 -15.44 5.42
C THR A 211 14.16 -16.71 4.70
N LYS A 212 13.01 -17.25 5.09
CA LYS A 212 12.30 -18.30 4.33
C LYS A 212 11.34 -17.69 3.30
N ASP A 213 11.02 -16.40 3.45
CA ASP A 213 10.00 -15.70 2.70
C ASP A 213 10.63 -15.12 1.43
N ALA A 214 10.94 -16.00 0.49
CA ALA A 214 11.54 -15.67 -0.81
C ALA A 214 10.66 -16.14 -1.99
N ILE A 215 10.70 -15.40 -3.09
CA ILE A 215 10.04 -15.76 -4.34
C ILE A 215 11.02 -16.57 -5.20
N HIS A 216 10.76 -17.87 -5.32
CA HIS A 216 11.52 -18.74 -6.21
C HIS A 216 11.14 -18.49 -7.67
N LEU A 217 12.00 -17.80 -8.41
CA LEU A 217 11.76 -17.47 -9.83
C LEU A 217 11.54 -18.72 -10.71
N SER A 218 12.12 -19.86 -10.32
CA SER A 218 11.95 -21.16 -10.99
C SER A 218 10.53 -21.73 -10.90
N GLU A 219 9.75 -21.33 -9.89
CA GLU A 219 8.34 -21.71 -9.72
C GLU A 219 7.39 -20.77 -10.46
N GLY A 220 7.94 -19.70 -11.05
CA GLY A 220 7.19 -18.73 -11.81
C GLY A 220 6.51 -19.33 -13.05
N ARG A 221 5.57 -18.58 -13.60
CA ARG A 221 4.82 -18.95 -14.79
C ARG A 221 5.04 -17.90 -15.86
N ASN A 222 5.49 -18.33 -17.02
CA ASN A 222 5.45 -17.47 -18.21
C ASN A 222 3.99 -17.14 -18.50
N LEU A 223 3.67 -15.86 -18.61
CA LEU A 223 2.28 -15.39 -18.68
C LEU A 223 1.65 -15.74 -20.04
N LEU A 224 0.45 -16.35 -20.04
CA LEU A 224 -0.09 -17.05 -21.22
C LEU A 224 -1.25 -16.38 -21.97
N GLY A 225 -1.77 -15.22 -21.55
CA GLY A 225 -2.85 -14.61 -22.34
C GLY A 225 -3.34 -13.23 -21.94
N MET A 226 -3.90 -12.52 -22.93
CA MET A 226 -4.74 -11.34 -22.68
C MET A 226 -5.95 -11.72 -21.82
N GLY A 227 -6.36 -10.83 -20.93
CA GLY A 227 -7.50 -11.03 -20.03
C GLY A 227 -7.19 -11.81 -18.75
N GLU A 228 -5.99 -12.39 -18.60
CA GLU A 228 -5.61 -13.04 -17.34
C GLU A 228 -5.60 -12.03 -16.18
N THR A 229 -6.21 -12.42 -15.07
CA THR A 229 -6.17 -11.68 -13.81
C THR A 229 -4.80 -11.85 -13.16
N ILE A 230 -4.23 -10.73 -12.76
CA ILE A 230 -2.94 -10.64 -12.11
C ILE A 230 -3.03 -9.77 -10.86
N PHE A 231 -2.10 -9.99 -9.94
CA PHE A 231 -2.01 -9.26 -8.68
C PHE A 231 -0.60 -8.70 -8.52
N THR A 232 -0.47 -7.45 -8.12
CA THR A 232 0.83 -6.90 -7.71
C THR A 232 0.80 -6.65 -6.22
N VAL A 233 1.92 -6.89 -5.56
CA VAL A 233 2.13 -6.56 -4.15
C VAL A 233 3.30 -5.59 -4.08
N GLY A 234 3.12 -4.42 -3.49
CA GLY A 234 4.14 -3.38 -3.53
C GLY A 234 4.15 -2.47 -2.32
N CYS A 235 5.02 -1.46 -2.40
CA CYS A 235 5.14 -0.36 -1.46
C CYS A 235 4.82 0.99 -2.12
N PRO A 236 3.60 1.21 -2.65
CA PRO A 236 3.24 2.52 -3.15
C PRO A 236 3.25 3.53 -2.00
N VAL A 237 3.90 4.69 -2.17
CA VAL A 237 3.68 5.85 -1.30
C VAL A 237 3.85 5.58 0.21
N ASN A 238 4.94 4.92 0.61
CA ASN A 238 5.25 4.46 1.98
C ASN A 238 4.30 3.39 2.56
N LEU A 239 3.41 2.80 1.76
CA LEU A 239 2.41 1.83 2.20
C LEU A 239 2.88 0.39 1.95
N ARG A 240 3.39 -0.27 2.99
CA ARG A 240 3.92 -1.64 2.93
C ARG A 240 2.84 -2.67 2.54
N GLY A 241 3.17 -3.49 1.55
CA GLY A 241 2.42 -4.70 1.20
C GLY A 241 1.13 -4.48 0.41
N THR A 242 0.89 -3.27 -0.10
CA THR A 242 -0.35 -2.95 -0.81
C THR A 242 -0.57 -3.87 -2.01
N VAL A 243 -1.76 -4.48 -2.09
CA VAL A 243 -2.11 -5.39 -3.17
C VAL A 243 -3.06 -4.70 -4.15
N TYR A 244 -2.71 -4.71 -5.43
CA TYR A 244 -3.61 -4.29 -6.50
C TYR A 244 -3.93 -5.46 -7.42
N THR A 245 -5.19 -5.52 -7.87
CA THR A 245 -5.63 -6.46 -8.90
C THR A 245 -5.61 -5.78 -10.26
N GLY A 246 -5.33 -6.54 -11.30
CA GLY A 246 -5.37 -6.05 -12.66
C GLY A 246 -5.60 -7.17 -13.67
N THR A 247 -5.61 -6.78 -14.94
CA THR A 247 -5.78 -7.69 -16.08
C THR A 247 -4.78 -7.37 -17.17
N ILE A 248 -4.32 -8.39 -17.87
CA ILE A 248 -3.38 -8.23 -18.97
C ILE A 248 -4.13 -7.72 -20.21
N ASN A 249 -3.71 -6.58 -20.76
CA ASN A 249 -4.42 -5.96 -21.89
C ASN A 249 -3.85 -6.36 -23.25
N SER A 250 -2.54 -6.61 -23.34
CA SER A 250 -1.90 -6.96 -24.60
C SER A 250 -0.71 -7.92 -24.41
N PRO A 251 -0.32 -8.67 -25.45
CA PRO A 251 0.95 -9.38 -25.46
C PRO A 251 2.14 -8.43 -25.27
N PRO A 252 3.36 -8.95 -25.04
CA PRO A 252 4.56 -8.14 -24.93
C PRO A 252 4.74 -7.29 -26.19
N ARG A 253 4.96 -5.98 -26.01
CA ARG A 253 5.40 -5.08 -27.07
C ARG A 253 6.86 -4.70 -26.81
N LYS A 254 7.65 -4.61 -27.88
CA LYS A 254 8.99 -4.02 -27.78
C LYS A 254 8.85 -2.52 -27.57
N MET A 255 9.37 -2.02 -26.47
CA MET A 255 9.50 -0.60 -26.17
C MET A 255 10.98 -0.34 -25.87
N ASN A 256 11.64 0.48 -26.69
CA ASN A 256 13.09 0.71 -26.62
C ASN A 256 13.88 -0.62 -26.56
N ASP A 257 13.54 -1.56 -27.46
CA ASP A 257 14.11 -2.92 -27.55
C ASP A 257 13.86 -3.86 -26.36
N GLN A 258 13.18 -3.40 -25.31
CA GLN A 258 12.76 -4.24 -24.19
C GLN A 258 11.33 -4.78 -24.40
N PRO A 259 11.08 -6.09 -24.27
CA PRO A 259 9.73 -6.63 -24.30
C PRO A 259 9.00 -6.28 -22.98
N LEU A 260 7.89 -5.54 -23.07
CA LEU A 260 7.04 -5.16 -21.93
C LEU A 260 5.59 -5.56 -22.17
N TRP A 261 4.93 -6.08 -21.13
CA TRP A 261 3.49 -6.28 -21.15
C TRP A 261 2.77 -5.02 -20.73
N GLN A 262 1.59 -4.79 -21.29
CA GLN A 262 0.67 -3.75 -20.82
C GLN A 262 -0.47 -4.40 -20.03
N ALA A 263 -0.76 -3.86 -18.85
CA ALA A 263 -1.86 -4.29 -18.01
C ALA A 263 -2.79 -3.13 -17.64
N ARG A 264 -4.08 -3.45 -17.45
CA ARG A 264 -5.03 -2.58 -16.75
C ARG A 264 -4.89 -2.90 -15.27
N MET A 265 -4.17 -2.05 -14.54
CA MET A 265 -3.88 -2.22 -13.12
C MET A 265 -3.59 -0.86 -12.53
N GLU A 266 -4.08 -0.61 -11.32
CA GLU A 266 -3.76 0.61 -10.59
C GLU A 266 -2.31 0.57 -10.11
N ILE A 267 -1.54 1.57 -10.53
CA ILE A 267 -0.12 1.70 -10.21
C ILE A 267 0.15 3.13 -9.76
N TYR A 268 0.72 3.26 -8.57
CA TYR A 268 1.05 4.53 -7.93
C TYR A 268 2.58 4.70 -7.83
N PRO A 269 3.09 5.93 -7.61
CA PRO A 269 4.49 6.15 -7.28
C PRO A 269 4.96 5.21 -6.16
N GLY A 270 6.15 4.63 -6.32
CA GLY A 270 6.67 3.60 -5.41
C GLY A 270 6.42 2.15 -5.84
N SER A 271 5.51 1.91 -6.80
CA SER A 271 5.19 0.54 -7.25
C SER A 271 6.25 -0.09 -8.17
N SER A 272 7.16 0.69 -8.76
CA SER A 272 8.24 0.15 -9.61
C SER A 272 9.06 -0.88 -8.84
N GLY A 273 9.30 -2.04 -9.43
CA GLY A 273 9.98 -3.18 -8.82
C GLY A 273 9.07 -4.13 -8.03
N SER A 274 7.77 -3.87 -7.94
CA SER A 274 6.81 -4.80 -7.31
C SER A 274 6.69 -6.10 -8.11
N PRO A 275 6.69 -7.29 -7.47
CA PRO A 275 6.39 -8.52 -8.17
C PRO A 275 4.92 -8.58 -8.58
N VAL A 276 4.66 -9.21 -9.72
CA VAL A 276 3.33 -9.51 -10.23
C VAL A 276 3.11 -11.01 -10.22
N PHE A 277 1.97 -11.44 -9.72
CA PHE A 277 1.58 -12.82 -9.53
C PHE A 277 0.33 -13.18 -10.34
N ASP A 278 0.21 -14.46 -10.70
CA ASP A 278 -1.06 -15.05 -11.12
C ASP A 278 -1.96 -15.40 -9.93
N VAL A 279 -3.13 -15.97 -10.21
CA VAL A 279 -4.09 -16.40 -9.19
C VAL A 279 -3.55 -17.48 -8.22
N ASN A 280 -2.47 -18.17 -8.59
CA ASN A 280 -1.83 -19.22 -7.79
C ASN A 280 -0.62 -18.69 -7.00
N GLY A 281 -0.39 -17.37 -6.99
CA GLY A 281 0.76 -16.78 -6.30
C GLY A 281 2.10 -17.08 -6.97
N LYS A 282 2.10 -17.50 -8.24
CA LYS A 282 3.32 -17.68 -9.03
C LYS A 282 3.72 -16.37 -9.65
N ILE A 283 5.01 -16.01 -9.56
CA ILE A 283 5.50 -14.80 -10.21
C ILE A 283 5.38 -14.93 -11.73
N VAL A 284 4.92 -13.87 -12.37
CA VAL A 284 4.73 -13.80 -13.82
C VAL A 284 5.43 -12.60 -14.47
N ALA A 285 5.64 -11.53 -13.70
CA ALA A 285 6.28 -10.31 -14.16
C ALA A 285 6.74 -9.44 -12.96
N MET A 286 7.34 -8.29 -13.27
CA MET A 286 7.65 -7.23 -12.31
C MET A 286 7.14 -5.88 -12.85
N VAL A 287 6.61 -5.02 -12.00
CA VAL A 287 6.15 -3.67 -12.39
C VAL A 287 7.36 -2.82 -12.80
N LYS A 288 7.37 -2.32 -14.04
CA LYS A 288 8.33 -1.29 -14.49
C LYS A 288 7.87 0.10 -14.09
N GLY A 289 6.58 0.35 -14.23
CA GLY A 289 5.96 1.66 -14.02
C GLY A 289 4.63 1.78 -14.75
N ARG A 290 4.21 3.03 -15.03
CA ARG A 290 2.94 3.36 -15.66
C ARG A 290 3.10 4.32 -16.82
N TYR A 291 2.11 4.35 -17.71
CA TYR A 291 2.02 5.42 -18.70
C TYR A 291 1.74 6.76 -18.01
N ARG A 292 2.57 7.78 -18.28
CA ARG A 292 2.43 9.12 -17.69
C ARG A 292 1.05 9.70 -18.02
N GLY A 293 0.38 10.26 -17.01
CA GLY A 293 -0.98 10.79 -17.13
C GLY A 293 -2.10 9.78 -16.89
N THR A 294 -1.80 8.51 -16.62
CA THR A 294 -2.80 7.50 -16.22
C THR A 294 -2.38 6.81 -14.91
N THR A 295 -3.34 6.33 -14.13
CA THR A 295 -3.09 5.44 -12.97
C THR A 295 -3.34 3.97 -13.29
N THR A 296 -4.07 3.68 -14.37
CA THR A 296 -4.58 2.34 -14.69
C THR A 296 -3.83 1.60 -15.79
N THR A 297 -2.86 2.24 -16.46
CA THR A 297 -2.06 1.60 -17.52
C THR A 297 -0.65 1.30 -17.02
N ALA A 298 -0.42 0.04 -16.67
CA ALA A 298 0.84 -0.47 -16.14
C ALA A 298 1.69 -1.09 -17.25
N PHE A 299 3.01 -0.94 -17.13
CA PHE A 299 4.01 -1.67 -17.93
C PHE A 299 4.76 -2.66 -17.05
N LEU A 300 4.83 -3.91 -17.50
CA LEU A 300 5.41 -5.01 -16.74
C LEU A 300 6.58 -5.64 -17.49
N ILE A 301 7.68 -5.88 -16.77
CA ILE A 301 8.83 -6.66 -17.24
C ILE A 301 8.46 -8.15 -17.10
N PRO A 302 8.37 -8.93 -18.20
CA PRO A 302 8.03 -10.35 -18.14
C PRO A 302 9.02 -11.17 -17.31
N LEU A 303 8.54 -12.25 -16.68
CA LEU A 303 9.41 -13.24 -16.02
C LEU A 303 10.52 -13.75 -16.96
N GLU A 304 10.21 -13.98 -18.24
CA GLU A 304 11.21 -14.42 -19.23
C GLU A 304 12.42 -13.46 -19.29
N THR A 305 12.19 -12.15 -19.30
CA THR A 305 13.26 -11.14 -19.27
C THR A 305 14.08 -11.21 -17.99
N ILE A 306 13.42 -11.47 -16.86
CA ILE A 306 14.07 -11.65 -15.55
C ILE A 306 14.95 -12.91 -15.57
N LEU A 307 14.47 -14.01 -16.12
CA LEU A 307 15.23 -15.27 -16.21
C LEU A 307 16.46 -15.13 -17.13
N ILE A 308 16.33 -14.40 -18.24
CA ILE A 308 17.46 -14.09 -19.14
C ILE A 308 18.53 -13.29 -18.38
N PHE A 309 18.13 -12.29 -17.61
CA PHE A 309 19.05 -11.49 -16.78
C PHE A 309 19.89 -12.35 -15.82
N PHE A 310 19.29 -13.38 -15.19
CA PHE A 310 20.06 -14.31 -14.33
C PHE A 310 20.97 -15.26 -15.11
N LYS A 311 20.54 -15.74 -16.29
CA LYS A 311 21.38 -16.58 -17.15
C LYS A 311 22.64 -15.83 -17.59
N GLU A 312 22.49 -14.59 -18.03
CA GLU A 312 23.62 -13.75 -18.48
C GLU A 312 24.56 -13.42 -17.32
N LYS A 313 24.03 -13.06 -16.14
CA LYS A 313 24.84 -12.81 -14.94
C LYS A 313 25.68 -14.02 -14.56
N ASN A 314 25.13 -15.23 -14.58
CA ASN A 314 25.85 -16.46 -14.20
C ASN A 314 26.90 -16.90 -15.25
N THR A 315 26.95 -16.24 -16.40
CA THR A 315 27.93 -16.49 -17.46
C THR A 315 29.10 -15.49 -17.43
N LEU A 316 29.03 -14.48 -16.55
CA LEU A 316 30.06 -13.46 -16.30
C LEU A 316 30.87 -13.78 -15.03
#